data_AF-A0A524F325-F1
#
_entry.id   AF-A0A524F325-F1
#
_cell.length_a   1.000
_cell.length_b   1.000
_cell.length_c   1.000
_cell.angle_alpha   90.00
_cell.angle_beta   90.00
_cell.angle_gamma   90.00
#
_symmetry.space_group_name_H-M   'P 1'
#
loop_
_entity.id
_entity.type
_entity.pdbx_description
1 polymer ?
#
loop_
_entity_poly.entity_id
_entity_poly.type
_entity_poly.pdbx_seq_one_letter_code
_entity_poly.pdbx_strand_id
1 'polypeptide(L)'
;MRQKTKGIIVIIVGMYLVVMNPIISMIFFQLSEDSFGIEITHIQYWLSWFNIYGSITLIFVIIGAYMIRIGIINLKLEKLPDR
;
A
#
# COMPACT_ATOMS: atom_id res chain seq x y z
N MET A 1 5.59 24.81 -3.63
CA MET A 1 6.30 23.51 -3.75
C MET A 1 6.43 23.18 -5.24
N ARG A 2 7.63 22.87 -5.74
CA ARG A 2 7.86 22.55 -7.18
C ARG A 2 7.06 21.30 -7.59
N GLN A 3 6.68 21.23 -8.88
CA GLN A 3 5.88 20.11 -9.40
C GLN A 3 6.62 18.78 -9.25
N LYS A 4 7.96 18.78 -9.35
CA LYS A 4 8.84 17.65 -9.02
C LYS A 4 8.59 17.10 -7.64
N THR A 5 8.62 17.99 -6.66
CA THR A 5 8.56 17.65 -5.24
C THR A 5 7.20 17.05 -4.91
N LYS A 6 6.12 17.61 -5.50
CA LYS A 6 4.77 17.03 -5.37
C LYS A 6 4.71 15.62 -5.99
N GLY A 7 5.28 15.44 -7.19
CA GLY A 7 5.33 14.13 -7.85
C GLY A 7 6.05 13.06 -7.03
N ILE A 8 7.22 13.39 -6.48
CA ILE A 8 8.01 12.49 -5.61
C ILE A 8 7.22 12.12 -4.34
N ILE A 9 6.63 13.11 -3.66
CA ILE A 9 5.85 12.86 -2.43
C ILE A 9 4.68 11.91 -2.72
N VAL A 10 3.94 12.14 -3.81
CA VAL A 10 2.80 11.29 -4.19
C VAL A 10 3.24 9.86 -4.50
N ILE A 11 4.40 9.66 -5.15
CA ILE A 11 4.97 8.33 -5.37
C ILE A 11 5.33 7.65 -4.06
N ILE A 12 5.99 8.35 -3.13
CA ILE A 12 6.39 7.78 -1.82
C ILE A 12 5.15 7.33 -1.05
N VAL A 13 4.11 8.16 -0.98
CA VAL A 13 2.85 7.81 -0.31
C VAL A 13 2.18 6.62 -1.01
N GLY A 14 2.14 6.61 -2.35
CA GLY A 14 1.58 5.50 -3.11
C GLY A 14 2.34 4.18 -2.89
N MET A 15 3.67 4.23 -2.84
CA MET A 15 4.52 3.06 -2.55
C MET A 15 4.28 2.52 -1.13
N TYR A 16 4.09 3.41 -0.15
CA TYR A 16 3.74 3.00 1.21
C TYR A 16 2.41 2.23 1.23
N LEU A 17 1.39 2.72 0.51
CA LEU A 17 0.09 2.04 0.41
C LEU A 17 0.16 0.71 -0.35
N VAL A 18 1.02 0.59 -1.36
CA VAL A 18 1.15 -0.66 -2.15
C VAL A 18 1.97 -1.72 -1.42
N VAL A 19 3.04 -1.34 -0.73
CA VAL A 19 4.02 -2.29 -0.19
C VAL A 19 3.93 -2.40 1.33
N MET A 20 3.97 -1.26 2.04
CA MET A 20 4.05 -1.28 3.50
C MET A 20 2.70 -1.61 4.13
N ASN A 21 1.58 -1.18 3.56
CA ASN A 21 0.25 -1.50 4.10
C ASN A 21 -0.02 -3.02 4.16
N PRO A 22 0.20 -3.82 3.09
CA PRO A 22 0.06 -5.28 3.18
C PRO A 22 1.01 -5.93 4.18
N ILE A 23 2.28 -5.50 4.23
CA ILE A 23 3.27 -6.06 5.17
C ILE A 23 2.82 -5.80 6.61
N ILE A 24 2.43 -4.56 6.91
CA ILE A 24 1.98 -4.16 8.24
C ILE A 24 0.72 -4.91 8.64
N SER A 25 -0.27 -5.06 7.73
CA SER A 25 -1.50 -5.79 8.07
C SER A 25 -1.25 -7.27 8.30
N MET A 26 -0.31 -7.90 7.60
CA MET A 26 0.12 -9.28 7.89
C MET A 26 0.80 -9.39 9.25
N ILE A 27 1.70 -8.47 9.59
CA ILE A 27 2.39 -8.46 10.90
C ILE A 27 1.39 -8.29 12.05
N PHE A 28 0.46 -7.33 11.96
CA PHE A 28 -0.55 -7.13 13.00
C PHE A 28 -1.46 -8.34 13.17
N PHE A 29 -1.84 -9.00 12.07
CA PHE A 29 -2.64 -10.21 12.13
C PHE A 29 -1.87 -11.37 12.79
N GLN A 30 -0.61 -11.59 12.39
CA GLN A 30 0.23 -12.61 13.01
C GLN A 30 0.44 -12.37 14.50
N LEU A 31 0.75 -11.13 14.91
CA LEU A 31 0.87 -10.77 16.33
C LEU A 31 -0.43 -11.03 17.10
N SER A 32 -1.59 -10.85 16.47
CA SER A 32 -2.88 -11.16 17.11
C SER A 32 -3.07 -12.65 17.34
N GLU A 33 -2.81 -13.50 16.35
CA GLU A 33 -2.98 -14.96 16.43
C GLU A 33 -1.96 -15.61 17.40
N ASP A 34 -0.68 -15.21 17.33
CA ASP A 34 0.38 -15.71 18.21
C ASP A 34 0.09 -15.37 19.70
N SER A 35 -0.65 -14.29 19.95
CA SER A 35 -1.06 -13.88 21.31
C SER A 35 -2.14 -14.78 21.92
N PHE A 36 -2.90 -15.53 21.10
CA PHE A 36 -4.00 -16.39 21.57
C PHE A 36 -3.65 -17.89 21.61
N GLY A 37 -2.46 -18.28 21.17
CA GLY A 37 -1.99 -19.68 21.25
C GLY A 37 -2.78 -20.65 20.35
N ILE A 38 -3.39 -20.15 19.28
CA ILE A 38 -4.21 -20.95 18.36
C ILE A 38 -3.33 -21.46 17.22
N GLU A 39 -3.09 -22.76 17.15
CA GLU A 39 -2.45 -23.37 15.98
C GLU A 39 -3.42 -23.35 14.80
N ILE A 40 -3.23 -22.40 13.89
CA ILE A 40 -3.96 -22.32 12.62
C ILE A 40 -3.13 -22.87 11.47
N THR A 41 -3.77 -23.61 10.56
CA THR A 41 -3.11 -24.05 9.33
C THR A 41 -2.83 -22.85 8.41
N HIS A 42 -1.84 -22.99 7.51
CA HIS A 42 -1.51 -21.92 6.54
C HIS A 42 -2.72 -21.44 5.72
N ILE A 43 -3.63 -22.34 5.33
CA ILE A 43 -4.82 -21.97 4.55
C ILE A 43 -5.80 -21.14 5.40
N GLN A 44 -6.00 -21.54 6.65
CA GLN A 44 -6.85 -20.81 7.61
C GLN A 44 -6.27 -19.42 7.91
N TYR A 45 -4.94 -19.30 8.04
CA TYR A 45 -4.27 -18.01 8.20
C TYR A 45 -4.63 -17.04 7.07
N TRP A 46 -4.45 -17.46 5.82
CA TRP A 46 -4.70 -16.57 4.67
C TRP A 46 -6.18 -16.19 4.54
N LEU A 47 -7.10 -17.14 4.80
CA LEU A 47 -8.54 -16.87 4.81
C LEU A 47 -8.93 -15.89 5.93
N SER A 48 -8.44 -16.10 7.15
CA SER A 48 -8.72 -15.23 8.29
C SER A 48 -8.14 -13.84 8.10
N TRP A 49 -6.88 -13.73 7.67
CA TRP A 49 -6.26 -12.46 7.31
C TRP A 49 -7.07 -11.74 6.23
N PHE A 50 -7.51 -12.47 5.19
CA PHE A 50 -8.25 -11.85 4.09
C PHE A 50 -9.62 -11.32 4.55
N ASN A 51 -10.30 -12.06 5.42
CA ASN A 51 -11.59 -11.67 5.98
C ASN A 51 -11.49 -10.45 6.91
N ILE A 52 -10.40 -10.32 7.67
CA ILE A 52 -10.25 -9.23 8.65
C ILE A 52 -9.59 -8.00 8.01
N TYR A 53 -8.50 -8.19 7.28
CA TYR A 53 -7.64 -7.12 6.76
C TYR A 53 -7.54 -7.08 5.23
N GLY A 54 -7.70 -8.22 4.54
CA GLY A 54 -7.40 -8.32 3.11
C GLY A 54 -8.21 -7.36 2.24
N SER A 55 -9.51 -7.21 2.50
CA SER A 55 -10.37 -6.33 1.70
C SER A 55 -9.97 -4.85 1.79
N ILE A 56 -9.65 -4.36 3.00
CA ILE A 56 -9.21 -2.97 3.18
C ILE A 56 -7.79 -2.75 2.68
N THR A 57 -6.90 -3.74 2.83
CA THR A 57 -5.56 -3.72 2.26
C THR A 57 -5.62 -3.64 0.72
N LEU A 58 -6.49 -4.39 0.06
CA LEU A 58 -6.66 -4.34 -1.39
C LEU A 58 -7.11 -2.94 -1.87
N ILE A 59 -8.03 -2.30 -1.16
CA ILE A 59 -8.46 -0.92 -1.48
C ILE A 59 -7.27 0.03 -1.41
N PHE A 60 -6.45 -0.04 -0.35
CA PHE A 60 -5.26 0.80 -0.24
C PHE A 60 -4.23 0.53 -1.34
N VAL A 61 -4.04 -0.73 -1.74
CA VAL A 61 -3.15 -1.08 -2.85
C VAL A 61 -3.63 -0.43 -4.16
N ILE A 62 -4.94 -0.48 -4.45
CA ILE A 62 -5.51 0.16 -5.66
C ILE A 62 -5.30 1.68 -5.63
N ILE A 63 -5.59 2.31 -4.49
CA ILE A 63 -5.38 3.76 -4.30
C ILE A 63 -3.89 4.10 -4.46
N GLY A 64 -3.00 3.32 -3.84
CA GLY A 64 -1.56 3.52 -3.90
C GLY A 64 -1.01 3.41 -5.33
N ALA A 65 -1.45 2.41 -6.10
CA ALA A 65 -1.09 2.24 -7.50
C ALA A 65 -1.54 3.45 -8.35
N TYR A 66 -2.75 3.96 -8.09
CA TYR A 66 -3.26 5.15 -8.75
C TYR A 66 -2.46 6.41 -8.40
N MET A 67 -2.07 6.56 -7.13
CA MET A 67 -1.20 7.66 -6.69
C MET A 67 0.17 7.60 -7.38
N ILE A 68 0.82 6.44 -7.44
CA ILE A 68 2.09 6.26 -8.16
C ILE A 68 1.96 6.73 -9.61
N ARG A 69 0.87 6.33 -10.29
CA ARG A 69 0.60 6.76 -11.67
C ARG A 69 0.50 8.29 -11.78
N ILE A 70 -0.24 8.95 -10.90
CA ILE A 70 -0.35 10.42 -10.87
C ILE A 70 1.01 11.07 -10.61
N GLY A 71 1.77 10.54 -9.66
CA GLY A 71 3.11 11.05 -9.33
C GLY A 71 4.07 10.97 -10.52
N ILE A 72 4.06 9.88 -11.28
CA ILE A 72 4.84 9.73 -12.51
C ILE A 72 4.40 10.75 -13.57
N ILE A 73 3.09 10.99 -13.73
CA ILE A 73 2.57 12.00 -14.66
C ILE A 73 3.08 13.40 -14.27
N ASN A 74 3.00 13.76 -12.99
CA ASN A 74 3.49 15.05 -12.49
C ASN A 74 4.99 15.26 -12.77
N LEU A 75 5.81 14.20 -12.68
CA LEU A 75 7.23 14.26 -13.03
C LEU A 75 7.50 14.37 -14.53
N LYS A 76 6.60 13.85 -15.37
CA LYS A 76 6.71 13.97 -16.83
C LYS A 76 6.31 15.36 -17.31
N LEU A 77 5.27 15.94 -16.74
CA LEU A 77 4.76 17.26 -17.13
C LEU A 77 5.79 18.38 -16.88
N GLU A 78 6.57 18.29 -15.81
CA GLU A 78 7.63 19.27 -15.52
C GLU A 78 8.82 19.20 -16.49
N LYS A 79 8.98 18.10 -17.24
CA LYS A 79 10.01 17.97 -18.27
C LYS A 79 9.60 18.60 -19.61
N LEU A 80 8.34 18.98 -19.77
CA LEU A 80 7.88 19.68 -20.96
C LEU A 80 8.24 21.17 -20.80
N PRO A 81 9.04 21.76 -21.69
CA PRO A 81 9.29 23.20 -21.64
C PRO A 81 7.97 23.93 -21.83
N ASP A 82 7.70 24.91 -20.96
CA ASP A 82 6.56 25.82 -21.07
C ASP A 82 6.54 26.39 -22.50
N ARG A 83 5.56 25.96 -23.30
CA ARG A 83 5.26 26.58 -24.59
C ARG A 83 4.51 27.88 -24.38
#